data_AF-A0A840NTY6-F1
#
_entry.id   AF-A0A840NTY6-F1
#
_cell.length_a   1.000
_cell.length_b   1.000
_cell.length_c   1.000
_cell.angle_alpha   90.00
_cell.angle_beta   90.00
_cell.angle_gamma   90.00
#
_symmetry.space_group_name_H-M   'P 1'
#
loop_
_entity.id
_entity.type
_entity.pdbx_description
1 polymer ?
#
loop_
_entity_poly.entity_id
_entity_poly.type
_entity_poly.pdbx_seq_one_letter_code
_entity_poly.pdbx_strand_id
1 'polypeptide(L)'
;MTDTWVSMGQEFRARNHSIFQPYQVNEALIKLAKPYALFMHCLPAHRSEKVVDTVIDGSHSVVFDKAENRLPAQKAILSWCLQDTFFSPQ
;
A
#
# COMPACT_ATOMS: atom_id res chain seq x y z
N MET A 1 -5.21 3.02 3.63
CA MET A 1 -4.36 2.58 2.51
C MET A 1 -4.28 3.71 1.50
N THR A 2 -3.10 3.97 0.93
CA THR A 2 -2.92 4.95 -0.16
C THR A 2 -1.99 4.37 -1.23
N ASP A 3 -1.86 5.08 -2.36
CA ASP A 3 -0.99 4.72 -3.48
C ASP A 3 -0.37 5.96 -4.13
N THR A 4 0.46 5.77 -5.15
CA THR A 4 1.06 6.86 -5.88
C THR A 4 0.01 7.76 -6.55
N TRP A 5 0.01 9.06 -6.20
CA TRP A 5 -0.85 10.07 -6.84
C TRP A 5 -0.69 10.11 -8.36
N VAL A 6 0.51 9.73 -8.84
CA VAL A 6 0.76 9.44 -10.24
C VAL A 6 0.84 7.92 -10.37
N SER A 7 -0.12 7.32 -11.04
CA SER A 7 -0.03 5.91 -11.45
C SER A 7 -0.49 5.79 -12.91
N MET A 8 0.23 4.97 -13.68
CA MET A 8 -0.05 4.60 -15.08
C MET A 8 -0.58 5.73 -15.98
N GLY A 9 0.31 6.57 -16.50
CA GLY A 9 0.04 7.41 -17.68
C GLY A 9 -0.59 8.79 -17.44
N GLN A 10 -0.74 9.26 -16.20
CA GLN A 10 -1.32 10.57 -15.86
C GLN A 10 -0.32 11.60 -15.32
N GLU A 11 0.95 11.53 -15.73
CA GLU A 11 2.02 12.42 -15.26
C GLU A 11 1.70 13.91 -15.45
N PHE A 12 0.98 14.26 -16.51
CA PHE A 12 0.59 15.64 -16.79
C PHE A 12 -0.47 16.18 -15.82
N ARG A 13 -1.39 15.35 -15.33
CA ARG A 13 -2.44 15.73 -14.37
C ARG A 13 -1.94 15.77 -12.93
N ALA A 14 -0.93 14.96 -12.62
CA ALA A 14 -0.35 14.89 -11.28
C ALA A 14 0.59 16.06 -10.94
N ARG A 15 0.96 16.91 -11.91
CA ARG A 15 1.75 18.13 -11.64
C ARG A 15 1.05 19.10 -10.69
N ASN A 16 -0.28 19.04 -10.62
CA ASN A 16 -1.06 19.77 -9.62
C ASN A 16 -1.05 18.99 -8.29
N HIS A 17 0.13 18.87 -7.67
CA HIS A 17 0.31 18.33 -6.31
C HIS A 17 -0.70 18.95 -5.33
N SER A 18 -1.09 20.21 -5.56
CA SER A 18 -2.06 20.99 -4.79
C SER A 18 -3.43 20.31 -4.60
N ILE A 19 -3.90 19.52 -5.57
CA ILE A 19 -5.22 18.87 -5.48
C ILE A 19 -5.18 17.72 -4.46
N PHE A 20 -4.04 17.02 -4.37
CA PHE A 20 -3.90 15.83 -3.55
C PHE A 20 -3.25 16.10 -2.18
N GLN A 21 -2.69 17.29 -1.95
CA GLN A 21 -2.15 17.70 -0.65
C GLN A 21 -3.11 17.43 0.53
N PRO A 22 -4.43 17.72 0.44
CA PRO A 22 -5.35 17.45 1.55
C PRO A 22 -5.53 15.97 1.89
N TYR A 23 -5.10 15.07 0.99
CA TYR A 23 -5.23 13.61 1.12
C TYR A 23 -3.91 12.94 1.55
N GLN A 24 -2.88 13.71 1.91
CA GLN A 24 -1.65 13.14 2.44
C GLN A 24 -1.93 12.37 3.73
N VAL A 25 -1.43 11.14 3.80
CA VAL A 25 -1.53 10.33 5.01
C VAL A 25 -0.47 10.80 6.01
N ASN A 26 -0.92 11.39 7.10
CA ASN A 26 -0.10 11.91 8.20
C ASN A 26 -0.62 11.43 9.56
N GLU A 27 0.09 11.79 10.63
CA GLU A 27 -0.25 11.37 12.00
C GLU A 27 -1.61 11.90 12.44
N ALA A 28 -2.01 13.09 11.98
CA ALA A 28 -3.34 13.62 12.27
C ALA A 28 -4.42 12.70 11.70
N LEU A 29 -4.24 12.20 10.48
CA LEU A 29 -5.15 11.24 9.85
C LEU A 29 -5.13 9.88 10.56
N ILE A 30 -3.95 9.39 10.93
CA ILE A 30 -3.81 8.11 11.66
C ILE A 30 -4.47 8.17 13.05
N LYS A 31 -4.39 9.30 13.75
CA LYS A 31 -5.04 9.50 15.06
C LYS A 31 -6.57 9.40 15.03
N LEU A 32 -7.19 9.63 13.87
CA LEU A 32 -8.63 9.46 13.68
C LEU A 32 -9.02 7.99 13.43
N ALA A 33 -8.05 7.13 13.12
CA ALA A 33 -8.28 5.72 12.87
C ALA A 33 -8.43 4.94 14.19
N LYS A 34 -8.93 3.71 14.08
CA LYS A 34 -9.01 2.80 15.24
C LYS A 34 -7.59 2.47 15.75
N PRO A 35 -7.42 2.14 17.05
CA PRO A 35 -6.10 1.86 17.62
C PRO A 35 -5.32 0.73 16.93
N TYR A 36 -6.03 -0.22 16.32
CA TYR A 36 -5.48 -1.36 15.59
C TYR A 36 -5.41 -1.13 14.07
N ALA A 37 -5.56 0.10 13.60
CA ALA A 37 -5.47 0.42 12.19
C ALA A 37 -4.05 0.16 11.66
N LEU A 38 -3.99 -0.47 10.50
CA LEU A 38 -2.75 -0.72 9.77
C LEU A 38 -2.65 0.24 8.59
N PHE A 39 -1.46 0.77 8.38
CA PHE A 39 -1.11 1.53 7.19
C PHE A 39 -0.55 0.60 6.11
N MET A 40 -1.13 0.70 4.92
CA MET A 40 -0.76 -0.08 3.74
C MET A 40 -0.52 0.85 2.55
N HIS A 41 0.53 0.55 1.77
CA HIS A 41 0.88 1.23 0.51
C HIS A 41 1.34 0.18 -0.52
N CYS A 42 1.11 0.41 -1.81
CA CYS A 42 1.70 -0.39 -2.89
C CYS A 42 3.04 0.25 -3.31
N LEU A 43 4.17 -0.44 -3.16
CA LEU A 43 5.46 0.14 -3.55
C LEU A 43 5.61 0.24 -5.09
N PRO A 44 6.38 1.21 -5.60
CA PRO A 44 7.21 2.20 -4.89
C PRO A 44 6.41 3.36 -4.28
N ALA A 45 6.89 3.90 -3.15
CA ALA A 45 6.29 5.07 -2.49
C ALA A 45 7.23 6.27 -2.58
N HIS A 46 6.69 7.44 -2.93
CA HIS A 46 7.39 8.72 -2.81
C HIS A 46 7.10 9.31 -1.44
N ARG A 47 8.14 9.33 -0.60
CA ARG A 47 8.11 9.91 0.75
C ARG A 47 7.79 11.40 0.70
N SER A 48 7.14 11.90 1.75
CA SER A 48 6.79 13.32 1.94
C SER A 48 5.84 13.94 0.91
N GLU A 49 5.39 13.18 -0.10
CA GLU A 49 4.28 13.58 -0.98
C GLU A 49 2.96 13.07 -0.41
N LYS A 50 2.80 11.75 -0.40
CA LYS A 50 1.52 11.04 -0.22
C LYS A 50 1.38 10.46 1.17
N VAL A 51 2.51 10.21 1.80
CA VAL A 51 2.65 9.72 3.16
C VAL A 51 3.92 10.32 3.76
N VAL A 52 3.84 10.72 5.02
CA VAL A 52 4.99 11.18 5.81
C VAL A 52 5.82 9.99 6.29
N ASP A 53 7.12 10.21 6.49
CA ASP A 53 8.09 9.16 6.87
C ASP A 53 7.69 8.44 8.15
N THR A 54 7.21 9.19 9.14
CA THR A 54 6.73 8.70 10.43
C THR A 54 5.55 7.72 10.33
N VAL A 55 4.77 7.76 9.26
CA VAL A 55 3.65 6.83 9.03
C VAL A 55 4.10 5.61 8.23
N ILE A 56 4.88 5.79 7.16
CA ILE A 56 5.34 4.66 6.33
C ILE A 56 6.41 3.81 7.02
N ASP A 57 7.25 4.41 7.86
CA ASP A 57 8.29 3.73 8.63
C ASP A 57 7.87 3.56 10.12
N GLY A 58 6.63 3.90 10.47
CA GLY A 58 6.07 3.81 11.83
C GLY A 58 5.49 2.44 12.19
N SER A 59 5.14 2.27 13.47
CA SER A 59 4.65 1.00 14.04
C SER A 59 3.34 0.48 13.45
N HIS A 60 2.53 1.34 12.84
CA HIS A 60 1.29 0.95 12.19
C HIS A 60 1.50 0.47 10.75
N SER A 61 2.71 0.62 10.20
CA SER A 61 3.01 0.30 8.81
C SER A 61 3.27 -1.18 8.60
N VAL A 62 2.57 -1.75 7.63
CA VAL A 62 2.79 -3.13 7.15
C VAL A 62 3.18 -3.13 5.67
N VAL A 63 3.85 -2.07 5.20
CA VAL A 63 4.20 -1.92 3.77
C VAL A 63 5.16 -3.01 3.28
N PHE A 64 6.07 -3.47 4.13
CA PHE A 64 7.01 -4.54 3.80
C PHE A 64 6.36 -5.91 3.87
N ASP A 65 5.58 -6.21 4.92
CA ASP A 65 4.81 -7.46 5.00
C ASP A 65 3.84 -7.59 3.82
N LYS A 66 3.20 -6.47 3.42
CA LYS A 66 2.36 -6.42 2.23
C LYS A 66 3.15 -6.66 0.94
N ALA A 67 4.38 -6.16 0.85
CA ALA A 67 5.25 -6.40 -0.31
C ALA A 67 5.68 -7.86 -0.39
N GLU A 68 6.11 -8.44 0.74
CA GLU A 68 6.48 -9.86 0.86
C GLU A 68 5.31 -10.77 0.49
N ASN A 69 4.11 -10.48 1.01
CA ASN A 69 2.91 -11.27 0.76
C ASN A 69 2.48 -11.32 -0.72
N ARG A 70 3.05 -10.51 -1.62
CA ARG A 70 2.85 -10.67 -3.06
C ARG A 70 3.30 -12.04 -3.55
N LEU A 71 4.45 -12.52 -3.09
CA LEU A 71 5.02 -13.79 -3.55
C LEU A 71 4.14 -15.00 -3.15
N PRO A 72 3.83 -15.25 -1.87
CA PRO A 72 3.01 -16.39 -1.48
C PRO A 72 1.59 -16.28 -2.06
N ALA A 73 1.00 -15.08 -2.14
CA ALA A 73 -0.31 -14.89 -2.76
C ALA A 73 -0.30 -15.25 -4.25
N GLN A 74 0.71 -14.79 -5.01
CA GLN A 74 0.85 -15.12 -6.43
C GLN A 74 1.16 -16.59 -6.66
N LYS A 75 1.96 -17.23 -5.80
CA LYS A 75 2.19 -18.68 -5.83
C LYS A 75 0.90 -19.46 -5.63
N ALA A 76 0.07 -19.05 -4.67
CA ALA A 76 -1.23 -19.68 -4.44
C ALA A 76 -2.17 -19.52 -5.65
N ILE A 77 -2.18 -18.35 -6.28
CA ILE A 77 -2.95 -18.11 -7.52
C ILE A 77 -2.49 -19.06 -8.64
N LEU A 78 -1.17 -19.17 -8.86
CA LEU A 78 -0.62 -20.07 -9.89
C LEU A 78 -0.97 -21.54 -9.61
N SER A 79 -0.83 -22.00 -8.36
CA SER A 79 -1.21 -23.36 -7.95
C SER A 79 -2.70 -23.63 -8.20
N TRP A 80 -3.56 -22.68 -7.84
CA TRP A 80 -5.01 -22.79 -8.06
C TRP A 80 -5.36 -22.84 -9.56
N CYS A 81 -4.79 -21.96 -10.37
CA CYS A 81 -5.03 -21.91 -11.82
C CYS A 81 -4.55 -23.16 -12.55
N LEU A 82 -3.44 -23.75 -12.11
CA LEU A 82 -2.81 -24.91 -12.76
C LEU A 82 -3.33 -26.26 -12.22
N GLN A 83 -4.33 -26.26 -11.33
CA GLN A 83 -4.92 -27.47 -10.72
C GLN A 83 -3.86 -28.37 -10.04
N ASP A 84 -2.86 -27.75 -9.40
CA ASP A 84 -1.85 -28.51 -8.68
C ASP A 84 -2.51 -29.12 -7.44
N THR A 85 -2.71 -30.44 -7.46
CA THR A 85 -3.52 -31.20 -6.50
C THR A 85 -2.86 -31.34 -5.11
N PHE A 86 -1.78 -30.58 -4.86
CA PHE A 86 -0.94 -30.66 -3.67
C PHE A 86 -1.36 -29.75 -2.51
N PHE A 87 -2.25 -28.79 -2.73
CA PHE A 87 -2.72 -27.87 -1.69
C PHE A 87 -4.24 -28.00 -1.52
N SER A 88 -4.68 -29.01 -0.76
CA SER A 88 -6.01 -28.97 -0.15
C SER A 88 -5.91 -28.11 1.12
N PRO A 89 -6.55 -26.92 1.17
CA PRO A 89 -6.72 -26.22 2.43
C PRO A 89 -7.61 -27.09 3.33
N GLN A 90 -7.14 -27.44 4.53
CA GLN A 90 -8.03 -27.90 5.59
C GLN A 90 -8.81 -26.71 6.16
#